data_AF-A0A2D4KKG2-F1
#
_entry.id   AF-A0A2D4KKG2-F1
#
_cell.length_a   1.000
_cell.length_b   1.000
_cell.length_c   1.000
_cell.angle_alpha   90.00
_cell.angle_beta   90.00
_cell.angle_gamma   90.00
#
_symmetry.space_group_name_H-M   'P 1'
#
loop_
_entity.id
_entity.type
_entity.pdbx_description
1 polymer ?
#
loop_
_entity_poly.entity_id
_entity_poly.type
_entity_poly.pdbx_seq_one_letter_code
_entity_poly.pdbx_strand_id
1 'polypeptide(L)'
;LDILKGKVMASMFYEASTRTSSSFSAAMYRLGGSVLPFSEATSSCQKGESLADSVQTMTCYADVVVLRHPQPGAVELAAKHCRKPVINAGDGVGEHPTQGLLDIFTIREELGTVNGMTITMVGDLKHGRTVHSL
;
A
#
# COMPACT_ATOMS: atom_id res chain seq x y z
N LEU A 1 12.79 -18.03 -4.26
CA LEU A 1 12.19 -17.91 -5.61
C LEU A 1 12.75 -16.64 -6.20
N ASP A 2 13.24 -16.66 -7.44
CA ASP A 2 13.87 -15.49 -8.08
C ASP A 2 12.94 -14.88 -9.14
N ILE A 3 11.62 -14.92 -8.91
CA ILE A 3 10.58 -14.52 -9.87
C ILE A 3 10.70 -13.03 -10.22
N LEU A 4 11.01 -12.18 -9.24
CA LEU A 4 11.16 -10.74 -9.37
C LEU A 4 12.62 -10.29 -9.23
N LYS A 5 13.59 -11.16 -9.51
CA LYS A 5 15.01 -10.80 -9.44
C LYS A 5 15.33 -9.62 -10.35
N GLY A 6 16.01 -8.62 -9.77
CA GLY A 6 16.35 -7.37 -10.45
C GLY A 6 15.21 -6.35 -10.52
N LYS A 7 14.02 -6.67 -10.02
CA LYS A 7 12.91 -5.72 -9.88
C LYS A 7 13.01 -4.97 -8.56
N VAL A 8 12.62 -3.70 -8.59
CA VAL A 8 12.68 -2.80 -7.43
C VAL A 8 11.28 -2.29 -7.09
N MET A 9 10.92 -2.33 -5.80
CA MET A 9 9.71 -1.70 -5.26
C MET A 9 10.07 -0.45 -4.48
N ALA A 10 9.45 0.68 -4.82
CA ALA A 10 9.48 1.88 -3.98
C ALA A 10 8.44 1.72 -2.86
N SER A 11 8.88 1.83 -1.60
CA SER A 11 8.01 1.77 -0.43
C SER A 11 7.84 3.18 0.14
N MET A 12 6.78 3.88 -0.26
CA MET A 12 6.52 5.28 0.07
C MET A 12 5.45 5.39 1.17
N PHE A 13 5.88 5.58 2.41
CA PHE A 13 4.98 5.69 3.57
C PHE A 13 5.08 7.08 4.19
N TYR A 14 4.03 7.89 4.00
CA TYR A 14 3.87 9.21 4.64
C TYR A 14 3.14 9.12 5.99
N GLU A 15 2.54 7.96 6.29
CA GLU A 15 2.00 7.65 7.62
C GLU A 15 2.72 6.44 8.21
N ALA A 16 2.85 6.41 9.55
CA ALA A 16 3.44 5.29 10.25
C ALA A 16 2.71 3.97 9.94
N SER A 17 3.49 2.93 9.66
CA SER A 17 2.99 1.58 9.43
C SER A 17 4.04 0.55 9.80
N THR A 18 3.64 -0.46 10.57
CA THR A 18 4.48 -1.63 10.87
C THR A 18 4.10 -2.81 9.98
N ARG A 19 2.84 -3.25 10.03
CA ARG A 19 2.40 -4.46 9.32
C ARG A 19 2.48 -4.29 7.81
N THR A 20 1.88 -3.24 7.27
CA THR A 20 1.81 -3.04 5.81
C THR A 20 3.19 -2.85 5.20
N SER A 21 4.01 -1.96 5.77
CA SER A 21 5.36 -1.70 5.25
C SER A 21 6.26 -2.94 5.32
N SER A 22 6.22 -3.68 6.44
CA SER A 22 7.04 -4.88 6.64
C SER A 22 6.56 -6.03 5.76
N SER A 23 5.24 -6.22 5.60
CA SER A 23 4.69 -7.31 4.78
C SER A 23 4.98 -7.11 3.30
N PHE A 24 4.85 -5.89 2.76
CA PHE A 24 5.24 -5.59 1.39
C PHE A 24 6.74 -5.78 1.17
N SER A 25 7.56 -5.31 2.11
CA SER A 25 9.01 -5.46 2.01
C SER A 25 9.41 -6.94 2.02
N ALA A 26 8.86 -7.72 2.96
CA ALA A 26 9.08 -9.16 3.04
C ALA A 26 8.59 -9.89 1.79
N ALA A 27 7.45 -9.51 1.22
CA ALA A 27 6.92 -10.09 -0.02
C ALA A 27 7.89 -9.87 -1.19
N MET A 28 8.38 -8.64 -1.37
CA MET A 28 9.35 -8.33 -2.44
C MET A 28 10.65 -9.11 -2.28
N TYR A 29 11.21 -9.15 -1.07
CA TYR A 29 12.43 -9.93 -0.80
C TYR A 29 12.24 -11.43 -1.01
N ARG A 30 11.10 -12.01 -0.60
CA ARG A 30 10.79 -13.44 -0.82
C ARG A 30 10.65 -13.80 -2.30
N LEU A 31 10.26 -12.84 -3.14
CA LEU A 31 10.18 -12.99 -4.59
C LEU A 31 11.53 -12.72 -5.30
N GLY A 32 12.58 -12.38 -4.54
CA GLY A 32 13.94 -12.14 -5.05
C GLY A 32 14.20 -10.71 -5.53
N GLY A 33 13.26 -9.79 -5.33
CA GLY A 33 13.42 -8.37 -5.67
C GLY A 33 14.02 -7.53 -4.55
N SER A 34 14.12 -6.23 -4.80
CA SER A 34 14.71 -5.25 -3.88
C SER A 34 13.70 -4.17 -3.48
N VAL A 35 13.91 -3.54 -2.33
CA VAL A 35 13.04 -2.47 -1.82
C VAL A 35 13.84 -1.18 -1.69
N LEU A 36 13.27 -0.08 -2.20
CA LEU A 36 13.76 1.27 -1.99
C LEU A 36 12.85 1.98 -0.98
N PRO A 37 13.26 2.09 0.30
CA PRO A 37 12.44 2.74 1.32
C PRO A 37 12.42 4.26 1.10
N PHE A 38 11.24 4.86 1.27
CA PHE A 38 11.03 6.29 1.26
C PHE A 38 10.28 6.69 2.54
N SER A 39 10.82 7.70 3.23
CA SER A 39 10.21 8.30 4.41
C SER A 39 10.14 9.80 4.20
N GLU A 40 8.94 10.37 4.43
CA GLU A 40 8.69 11.81 4.29
C GLU A 40 9.69 12.64 5.12
N ALA A 41 9.96 12.21 6.35
CA ALA A 41 10.79 12.93 7.32
C ALA A 41 12.25 13.13 6.86
N THR A 42 12.74 12.29 5.95
CA THR A 42 14.13 12.32 5.46
C THR A 42 14.23 12.62 3.97
N SER A 43 13.11 12.98 3.33
CA SER A 43 13.02 13.15 1.87
C SER A 43 12.96 14.63 1.47
N SER A 44 12.98 14.87 0.16
CA SER A 44 12.78 16.21 -0.42
C SER A 44 11.36 16.74 -0.23
N CYS A 45 10.41 15.96 0.31
CA CYS A 45 9.14 16.49 0.83
C CYS A 45 9.37 17.59 1.88
N GLN A 46 10.42 17.48 2.70
CA GLN A 46 10.79 18.53 3.68
C GLN A 46 11.19 19.86 3.01
N LYS A 47 11.49 19.82 1.71
CA LYS A 47 11.83 21.00 0.88
C LYS A 47 10.66 21.46 0.03
N GLY A 48 9.46 20.90 0.22
CA GLY A 48 8.24 21.26 -0.51
C GLY A 48 8.04 20.52 -1.84
N GLU A 49 8.75 19.40 -2.07
CA GLU A 49 8.47 18.53 -3.22
C GLU A 49 7.03 18.01 -3.17
N SER A 50 6.31 18.08 -4.29
CA SER A 50 4.92 17.61 -4.34
C SER A 50 4.87 16.07 -4.30
N LEU A 51 3.73 15.51 -3.88
CA LEU A 51 3.51 14.06 -3.93
C LEU A 51 3.66 13.51 -5.35
N ALA A 52 3.14 14.22 -6.35
CA ALA A 52 3.21 13.81 -7.74
C ALA A 52 4.67 13.75 -8.23
N ASP A 53 5.48 14.76 -7.91
CA ASP A 53 6.91 14.79 -8.26
C ASP A 53 7.69 13.70 -7.52
N SER A 54 7.39 13.50 -6.24
CA SER A 54 8.02 12.44 -5.43
C SER A 54 7.75 11.07 -6.04
N VAL A 55 6.48 10.76 -6.36
CA VAL A 55 6.08 9.49 -6.97
C VAL A 55 6.71 9.35 -8.35
N GLN A 56 6.65 10.39 -9.19
CA GLN A 56 7.25 10.37 -10.51
C GLN A 56 8.76 10.10 -10.44
N THR A 57 9.48 10.75 -9.52
CA THR A 57 10.91 10.51 -9.28
C THR A 57 11.18 9.08 -8.86
N MET A 58 10.41 8.54 -7.91
CA MET A 58 10.59 7.16 -7.44
C MET A 58 10.32 6.13 -8.54
N THR A 59 9.41 6.42 -9.48
CA THR A 59 9.12 5.52 -10.60
C THR A 59 10.24 5.42 -11.64
N CYS A 60 11.18 6.36 -11.63
CA CYS A 60 12.41 6.27 -12.42
C CYS A 60 13.37 5.21 -11.85
N TYR A 61 13.30 4.95 -10.55
CA TYR A 61 14.18 4.01 -9.83
C TYR A 61 13.53 2.66 -9.54
N ALA A 62 12.19 2.59 -9.57
CA ALA A 62 11.43 1.40 -9.19
C ALA A 62 10.48 0.92 -10.31
N ASP A 63 10.22 -0.39 -10.32
CA ASP A 63 9.28 -1.03 -11.23
C ASP A 63 7.83 -0.95 -10.73
N VAL A 64 7.64 -0.76 -9.42
CA VAL A 64 6.33 -0.65 -8.75
C VAL A 64 6.43 0.27 -7.54
N VAL A 65 5.38 1.03 -7.26
CA VAL A 65 5.27 1.90 -6.09
C VAL A 65 4.20 1.36 -5.15
N VAL A 66 4.53 1.25 -3.87
CA VAL A 66 3.56 1.06 -2.79
C VAL A 66 3.46 2.39 -2.06
N LEU A 67 2.26 2.97 -2.00
CA LEU A 67 2.04 4.30 -1.45
C LEU A 67 1.02 4.26 -0.32
N ARG A 68 1.37 4.86 0.81
CA ARG A 68 0.46 5.17 1.91
C ARG A 68 0.53 6.66 2.22
N HIS A 69 -0.62 7.32 2.25
CA HIS A 69 -0.70 8.79 2.39
C HIS A 69 -1.89 9.21 3.29
N PRO A 70 -1.77 10.26 4.13
CA PRO A 70 -2.84 10.65 5.05
C PRO A 70 -4.07 11.29 4.37
N GLN A 71 -3.90 11.84 3.17
CA GLN A 71 -4.99 12.47 2.42
C GLN A 71 -5.76 11.43 1.58
N PRO A 72 -7.09 11.29 1.76
CA PRO A 72 -7.94 10.46 0.90
C PRO A 72 -7.84 10.86 -0.57
N GLY A 73 -7.82 9.88 -1.48
CA GLY A 73 -7.70 10.06 -2.92
C GLY A 73 -6.29 10.43 -3.42
N ALA A 74 -5.33 10.66 -2.52
CA ALA A 74 -3.97 11.04 -2.91
C ALA A 74 -3.25 9.94 -3.71
N VAL A 75 -3.52 8.67 -3.39
CA VAL A 75 -2.93 7.54 -4.12
C VAL A 75 -3.49 7.44 -5.54
N GLU A 76 -4.79 7.66 -5.73
CA GLU A 76 -5.41 7.67 -7.05
C GLU A 76 -4.87 8.84 -7.90
N LEU A 77 -4.74 10.02 -7.29
CA LEU A 77 -4.14 11.18 -7.95
C LEU A 77 -2.69 10.89 -8.38
N ALA A 78 -1.88 10.31 -7.50
CA ALA A 78 -0.51 9.92 -7.82
C ALA A 78 -0.47 8.88 -8.96
N ALA A 79 -1.39 7.92 -8.97
CA ALA A 79 -1.48 6.92 -10.01
C ALA A 79 -1.78 7.52 -11.39
N LYS A 80 -2.59 8.58 -11.49
CA LYS A 80 -2.89 9.28 -12.76
C LYS A 80 -1.67 9.88 -13.45
N HIS A 81 -0.63 10.21 -12.68
CA HIS A 81 0.61 10.79 -13.18
C HIS A 81 1.78 9.80 -13.21
N CYS A 82 1.52 8.53 -12.90
CA CYS A 82 2.53 7.48 -12.80
C CYS A 82 2.48 6.53 -14.01
N ARG A 83 3.64 6.20 -14.58
CA ARG A 83 3.76 5.22 -15.69
C ARG A 83 3.92 3.77 -15.22
N LYS A 84 4.14 3.56 -13.92
CA LYS A 84 4.36 2.26 -13.28
C LYS A 84 3.15 1.91 -12.39
N PRO A 85 2.94 0.63 -12.06
CA PRO A 85 1.89 0.26 -11.11
C PRO A 85 2.06 0.97 -9.77
N VAL A 86 0.98 1.53 -9.24
CA VAL A 86 0.89 2.12 -7.91
C VAL A 86 -0.09 1.30 -7.09
N ILE A 87 0.34 0.83 -5.92
CA ILE A 87 -0.47 0.01 -5.00
C ILE A 87 -0.84 0.87 -3.80
N ASN A 88 -2.15 0.98 -3.52
CA ASN A 88 -2.66 1.66 -2.34
C ASN A 88 -2.45 0.81 -1.08
N ALA A 89 -1.61 1.32 -0.18
CA ALA A 89 -1.34 0.76 1.15
C ALA A 89 -2.06 1.52 2.29
N GLY A 90 -3.03 2.36 1.93
CA GLY A 90 -3.86 3.18 2.79
C GLY A 90 -3.87 4.65 2.36
N ASP A 91 -5.05 5.23 2.13
CA ASP A 91 -5.20 6.67 1.85
C ASP A 91 -6.13 7.36 2.86
N GLY A 92 -5.57 7.82 3.98
CA GLY A 92 -6.33 8.50 5.03
C GLY A 92 -7.48 7.65 5.59
N VAL A 93 -8.69 8.19 5.59
CA VAL A 93 -9.94 7.48 5.94
C VAL A 93 -10.63 6.82 4.74
N GLY A 94 -9.98 6.81 3.57
CA GLY A 94 -10.46 6.16 2.36
C GLY A 94 -10.31 4.65 2.44
N GLU A 95 -9.50 4.09 1.56
CA GLU A 95 -9.40 2.66 1.32
C GLU A 95 -8.08 2.08 1.82
N HIS A 96 -8.08 0.77 2.08
CA HIS A 96 -6.91 -0.06 2.25
C HIS A 96 -7.14 -1.43 1.57
N PRO A 97 -7.08 -1.49 0.23
CA PRO A 97 -7.61 -2.62 -0.55
C PRO A 97 -6.85 -3.91 -0.28
N THR A 98 -5.54 -3.84 -0.04
CA THR A 98 -4.73 -5.04 0.27
C THR A 98 -5.02 -5.61 1.65
N GLN A 99 -5.56 -4.81 2.58
CA GLN A 99 -6.10 -5.31 3.83
C GLN A 99 -7.42 -6.07 3.58
N GLY A 100 -8.37 -5.49 2.84
CA GLY A 100 -9.63 -6.17 2.52
C GLY A 100 -9.41 -7.53 1.84
N LEU A 101 -8.45 -7.61 0.91
CA LEU A 101 -8.06 -8.88 0.28
C LEU A 101 -7.54 -9.92 1.28
N LEU A 102 -6.70 -9.53 2.24
CA LEU A 102 -6.14 -10.48 3.22
C LEU A 102 -7.20 -10.91 4.24
N ASP A 103 -8.13 -10.03 4.59
CA ASP A 103 -9.23 -10.33 5.52
C ASP A 103 -10.16 -11.38 4.90
N ILE A 104 -10.56 -11.21 3.63
CA ILE A 104 -11.33 -12.22 2.87
C ILE A 104 -10.54 -13.53 2.73
N PHE A 105 -9.24 -13.45 2.43
CA PHE A 105 -8.38 -14.63 2.33
C PHE A 105 -8.40 -15.43 3.64
N THR A 106 -8.27 -14.74 4.77
CA THR A 106 -8.26 -15.36 6.11
C THR A 106 -9.62 -16.02 6.41
N ILE A 107 -10.74 -15.34 6.16
CA ILE A 107 -12.08 -15.91 6.32
C ILE A 107 -12.23 -17.19 5.49
N ARG A 108 -11.78 -17.16 4.23
CA ARG A 108 -11.86 -18.31 3.33
C ARG A 108 -10.98 -19.48 3.79
N GLU A 109 -9.78 -19.23 4.29
CA GLU A 109 -8.91 -20.30 4.81
C GLU A 109 -9.48 -20.92 6.09
N GLU A 110 -10.01 -20.11 7.00
CA GLU A 110 -10.52 -20.60 8.29
C GLU A 110 -11.88 -21.30 8.16
N LEU A 111 -12.75 -20.85 7.25
CA LEU A 111 -14.14 -21.30 7.17
C LEU A 111 -14.49 -21.99 5.83
N GLY A 112 -13.51 -22.14 4.93
CA GLY A 112 -13.61 -22.85 3.64
C GLY A 112 -14.35 -22.08 2.52
N THR A 113 -15.22 -21.14 2.86
CA THR A 113 -15.94 -20.27 1.92
C THR A 113 -16.21 -18.92 2.55
N VAL A 114 -16.55 -17.91 1.76
CA VAL A 114 -17.06 -16.61 2.26
C VAL A 114 -18.57 -16.46 1.95
N ASN A 115 -19.11 -17.33 1.10
CA ASN A 115 -20.49 -17.26 0.65
C ASN A 115 -21.48 -17.65 1.76
N GLY A 116 -22.57 -16.87 1.89
CA GLY A 116 -23.65 -17.15 2.85
C GLY A 116 -23.30 -16.83 4.30
N MET A 117 -22.19 -16.13 4.54
CA MET A 117 -21.77 -15.73 5.89
C MET A 117 -22.32 -14.36 6.27
N THR A 118 -22.68 -14.23 7.55
CA THR A 118 -22.97 -12.93 8.16
C THR A 118 -21.70 -12.43 8.85
N ILE A 119 -21.12 -11.35 8.33
CA ILE A 119 -19.93 -10.72 8.91
C ILE A 119 -20.38 -9.51 9.74
N THR A 120 -20.05 -9.51 11.02
CA THR A 120 -20.34 -8.38 11.92
C THR A 120 -19.07 -7.57 12.13
N MET A 121 -19.09 -6.32 11.68
CA MET A 121 -18.01 -5.34 11.91
C MET A 121 -18.29 -4.55 13.18
N VAL A 122 -17.29 -4.41 14.06
CA VAL A 122 -17.45 -3.75 15.38
C VAL A 122 -16.32 -2.73 15.59
N GLY A 123 -16.67 -1.51 16.01
CA GLY A 123 -15.71 -0.45 16.34
C GLY A 123 -16.07 0.90 15.72
N ASP A 124 -15.06 1.72 15.44
CA ASP A 124 -15.21 2.98 14.71
C ASP A 124 -15.33 2.71 13.21
N LEU A 125 -16.56 2.50 12.77
CA LEU A 125 -16.87 2.23 11.36
C LEU A 125 -16.76 3.48 10.48
N LYS A 126 -16.68 4.69 11.06
CA LYS A 126 -16.64 5.95 10.30
C LYS A 126 -15.21 6.31 9.88
N HIS A 127 -14.22 6.01 10.71
CA HIS A 127 -12.82 6.34 10.43
C HIS A 127 -11.97 5.10 10.12
N GLY A 128 -12.53 3.89 10.25
CA GLY A 128 -11.86 2.63 9.97
C GLY A 128 -11.66 2.37 8.48
N ARG A 129 -10.56 2.86 7.90
CA ARG A 129 -10.22 2.64 6.46
C ARG A 129 -10.21 1.17 6.01
N THR A 130 -10.01 0.23 6.93
CA THR A 130 -10.03 -1.22 6.65
C THR A 130 -11.46 -1.77 6.54
N VAL A 131 -12.39 -1.17 7.27
CA VAL A 131 -13.82 -1.51 7.24
C VAL A 131 -14.45 -1.03 5.94
N HIS A 132 -14.00 0.11 5.41
CA HIS A 132 -14.51 0.61 4.13
C HIS A 132 -14.13 -0.29 2.93
N SER A 133 -12.98 -0.95 3.01
CA SER A 133 -12.49 -1.86 1.95
C SER A 133 -12.96 -3.30 2.06
N LEU A 134 -13.51 -3.72 3.20
CA LEU A 134 -13.99 -5.08 3.44
C LEU A 134 -15.51 -5.15 3.24
#